data_AF-A0A4Q7NS23-F1
#
_entry.id   AF-A0A4Q7NS23-F1
#
_cell.length_a   1.000
_cell.length_b   1.000
_cell.length_c   1.000
_cell.angle_alpha   90.00
_cell.angle_beta   90.00
_cell.angle_gamma   90.00
#
_symmetry.space_group_name_H-M   'P 1'
#
loop_
_entity.id
_entity.type
_entity.pdbx_description
1 polymer ?
#
loop_
_entity_poly.entity_id
_entity_poly.type
_entity_poly.pdbx_seq_one_letter_code
_entity_poly.pdbx_strand_id
1 'polypeptide(L)'
;MSTRHTTRPTGAQWAKLKGSACVRAAQRQDFEAPLDLSFRIFLLASGLAGPGGHAPLELGRLQQELLRLNRSTGELGPYGERHLRGAISTLVKAELLAPTSSLRCLVLPLTVWDMGTRYKIQDCPQHGHALAWSGGPNGQWFDPHPHAVAAALRDAGSNASKKGS
;
A
#
# COMPACT_ATOMS: atom_id res chain seq x y z
N MET A 1 -14.06 -14.31 40.72
CA MET A 1 -13.05 -14.15 39.64
C MET A 1 -13.71 -14.58 38.34
N SER A 2 -13.99 -13.65 37.42
CA SER A 2 -14.73 -13.93 36.17
C SER A 2 -13.74 -14.16 35.03
N THR A 3 -13.63 -15.41 34.57
CA THR A 3 -12.89 -15.79 33.37
C THR A 3 -13.66 -15.30 32.15
N ARG A 4 -13.21 -14.17 31.55
CA ARG A 4 -13.76 -13.71 30.28
C ARG A 4 -13.34 -14.67 29.18
N HIS A 5 -14.29 -15.51 28.75
CA HIS A 5 -14.19 -16.20 27.47
C HIS A 5 -14.26 -15.16 26.35
N THR A 6 -13.10 -14.79 25.81
CA THR A 6 -13.02 -14.08 24.53
C THR A 6 -13.34 -15.07 23.43
N THR A 7 -14.61 -15.13 23.02
CA THR A 7 -15.03 -15.95 21.88
C THR A 7 -14.31 -15.47 20.63
N ARG A 8 -13.36 -16.28 20.16
CA ARG A 8 -12.64 -16.14 18.89
C ARG A 8 -13.68 -16.04 17.76
N PRO A 9 -13.69 -14.98 16.92
CA PRO A 9 -14.63 -14.89 15.81
C PRO A 9 -14.44 -16.09 14.88
N THR A 10 -15.55 -16.75 14.53
CA THR A 10 -15.53 -18.02 13.80
C THR A 10 -15.16 -17.81 12.33
N GLY A 11 -14.60 -18.85 11.69
CA GLY A 11 -14.18 -18.83 10.28
C GLY A 11 -15.25 -18.35 9.29
N ALA A 12 -16.53 -18.48 9.64
CA ALA A 12 -17.66 -18.03 8.81
C ALA A 12 -17.81 -16.49 8.74
N GLN A 13 -17.36 -15.75 9.74
CA GLN A 13 -17.33 -14.27 9.70
C GLN A 13 -16.20 -13.76 8.77
N TRP A 14 -15.14 -14.55 8.60
CA TRP A 14 -14.00 -14.23 7.73
C TRP A 14 -14.26 -14.58 6.24
N ALA A 15 -15.17 -15.51 5.96
CA ALA A 15 -15.45 -16.02 4.62
C ALA A 15 -16.08 -15.00 3.65
N LYS A 16 -16.51 -13.81 4.13
CA LYS A 16 -17.07 -12.75 3.29
C LYS A 16 -16.03 -11.82 2.64
N LEU A 17 -14.74 -11.94 2.98
CA LEU A 17 -13.69 -11.06 2.45
C LEU A 17 -12.95 -11.73 1.28
N LYS A 18 -13.51 -11.61 0.07
CA LYS A 18 -12.79 -11.88 -1.18
C LYS A 18 -11.69 -10.82 -1.33
N GLY A 19 -10.45 -11.17 -0.99
CA GLY A 19 -9.27 -10.31 -1.14
C GLY A 19 -8.02 -11.15 -1.36
N SER A 20 -6.98 -10.57 -1.98
CA SER A 20 -5.68 -11.22 -2.17
C SER A 20 -5.05 -11.63 -0.82
N ALA A 21 -4.04 -12.50 -0.83
CA ALA A 21 -3.37 -12.96 0.40
C ALA A 21 -2.85 -11.78 1.24
N CYS A 22 -2.37 -10.71 0.60
CA CYS A 22 -1.90 -9.50 1.25
C CYS A 22 -3.02 -8.73 1.95
N VAL A 23 -4.21 -8.60 1.33
CA VAL A 23 -5.39 -7.98 1.98
C VAL A 23 -5.78 -8.76 3.23
N ARG A 24 -5.85 -10.10 3.13
CA ARG A 24 -6.16 -10.94 4.29
C ARG A 24 -5.13 -10.77 5.40
N ALA A 25 -3.83 -10.75 5.05
CA ALA A 25 -2.75 -10.56 6.01
C ALA A 25 -2.81 -9.17 6.68
N ALA A 26 -3.10 -8.11 5.93
CA ALA A 26 -3.29 -6.76 6.46
C ALA A 26 -4.46 -6.66 7.45
N GLN A 27 -5.50 -7.48 7.24
CA GLN A 27 -6.67 -7.54 8.10
C GLN A 27 -6.50 -8.47 9.31
N ARG A 28 -5.42 -9.28 9.39
CA ARG A 28 -5.21 -10.19 10.52
C ARG A 28 -5.04 -9.40 11.82
N GLN A 29 -5.76 -9.86 12.84
CA GLN A 29 -5.77 -9.30 14.19
C GLN A 29 -5.25 -10.33 15.20
N ASP A 30 -4.36 -11.23 14.78
CA ASP A 30 -3.87 -12.29 15.67
C ASP A 30 -3.35 -11.67 16.97
N PHE A 31 -4.04 -12.00 18.07
CA PHE A 31 -4.04 -11.26 19.32
C PHE A 31 -2.68 -11.33 20.05
N GLU A 32 -1.86 -12.32 19.70
CA GLU A 32 -0.55 -12.57 20.30
C GLU A 32 0.56 -11.71 19.69
N ALA A 33 0.46 -11.36 18.39
CA ALA A 33 1.45 -10.53 17.71
C ALA A 33 0.85 -9.88 16.45
N PRO A 34 0.03 -8.81 16.58
CA PRO A 34 -0.47 -8.10 15.41
C PRO A 34 0.69 -7.44 14.66
N LEU A 35 0.66 -7.53 13.34
CA LEU A 35 1.59 -6.77 12.49
C LEU A 35 1.46 -5.27 12.78
N ASP A 36 2.57 -4.56 12.73
CA ASP A 36 2.58 -3.11 12.88
C ASP A 36 1.66 -2.43 11.84
N LEU A 37 1.05 -1.29 12.23
CA LEU A 37 0.10 -0.57 11.39
C LEU A 37 0.70 -0.19 10.03
N SER A 38 1.94 0.29 9.99
CA SER A 38 2.61 0.64 8.73
C SER A 38 2.76 -0.59 7.84
N PHE A 39 3.18 -1.72 8.40
CA PHE A 39 3.32 -2.94 7.61
C PHE A 39 1.98 -3.47 7.09
N ARG A 40 0.91 -3.35 7.88
CA ARG A 40 -0.45 -3.69 7.45
C ARG A 40 -0.95 -2.79 6.32
N ILE A 41 -0.68 -1.48 6.39
CA ILE A 41 -0.98 -0.55 5.28
C ILE A 41 -0.21 -0.95 4.02
N PHE A 42 1.06 -1.32 4.15
CA PHE A 42 1.88 -1.76 3.01
C PHE A 42 1.33 -3.04 2.35
N LEU A 43 0.94 -4.03 3.15
CA LEU A 43 0.31 -5.26 2.65
C LEU A 43 -1.05 -4.96 1.99
N LEU A 44 -1.84 -4.05 2.56
CA LEU A 44 -3.11 -3.63 1.96
C LEU A 44 -2.88 -2.96 0.61
N ALA A 45 -1.92 -2.04 0.51
CA ALA A 45 -1.52 -1.41 -0.74
C ALA A 45 -1.11 -2.45 -1.77
N SER A 46 -0.21 -3.38 -1.40
CA SER A 46 0.25 -4.48 -2.27
C SER A 46 -0.87 -5.38 -2.76
N GLY A 47 -1.90 -5.57 -1.93
CA GLY A 47 -3.04 -6.41 -2.28
C GLY A 47 -4.08 -5.75 -3.17
N LEU A 48 -4.10 -4.41 -3.22
CA LEU A 48 -5.09 -3.59 -3.94
C LEU A 48 -4.50 -2.83 -5.13
N ALA A 49 -3.17 -2.70 -5.20
CA ALA A 49 -2.50 -1.94 -6.24
C ALA A 49 -2.82 -2.51 -7.62
N GLY A 50 -3.33 -1.64 -8.49
CA GLY A 50 -3.52 -1.92 -9.90
C GLY A 50 -2.25 -1.60 -10.72
N PRO A 51 -2.34 -1.68 -12.06
CA PRO A 51 -1.35 -1.06 -12.93
C PRO A 51 -1.19 0.43 -12.59
N GLY A 52 0.04 0.93 -12.65
CA GLY A 52 0.47 2.19 -12.07
C GLY A 52 0.93 2.14 -10.60
N GLY A 53 0.77 1.01 -9.90
CA GLY A 53 1.09 0.92 -8.46
C GLY A 53 0.10 1.67 -7.57
N HIS A 54 -1.01 2.19 -8.12
CA HIS A 54 -2.05 2.89 -7.37
C HIS A 54 -3.04 1.90 -6.75
N ALA A 55 -3.28 2.03 -5.46
CA ALA A 55 -4.34 1.36 -4.72
C ALA A 55 -5.40 2.39 -4.29
N PRO A 56 -6.37 2.72 -5.16
CA PRO A 56 -7.41 3.68 -4.84
C PRO A 56 -8.35 3.14 -3.75
N LEU A 57 -8.72 4.01 -2.83
CA LEU A 57 -9.55 3.73 -1.67
C LEU A 57 -10.67 4.79 -1.60
N GLU A 58 -11.88 4.34 -1.31
CA GLU A 58 -12.97 5.24 -0.95
C GLU A 58 -12.68 5.92 0.39
N LEU A 59 -13.31 7.07 0.61
CA LEU A 59 -13.18 7.79 1.88
C LEU A 59 -13.65 6.87 3.02
N GLY A 60 -12.86 6.79 4.09
CA GLY A 60 -13.17 5.92 5.24
C GLY A 60 -12.74 4.46 5.07
N ARG A 61 -12.44 4.00 3.84
CA ARG A 61 -12.15 2.59 3.60
C ARG A 61 -10.93 2.10 4.36
N LEU A 62 -9.87 2.89 4.43
CA LEU A 62 -8.66 2.51 5.18
C LEU A 62 -8.97 2.22 6.67
N GLN A 63 -9.93 2.92 7.26
CA GLN A 63 -10.35 2.75 8.66
C GLN A 63 -11.24 1.51 8.85
N GLN A 64 -11.99 1.13 7.81
CA GLN A 64 -12.81 -0.09 7.79
C GLN A 64 -11.95 -1.34 7.60
N GLU A 65 -10.94 -1.26 6.73
CA GLU A 65 -10.03 -2.37 6.42
C GLU A 65 -9.02 -2.61 7.56
N LEU A 66 -8.63 -1.56 8.28
CA LEU A 66 -7.66 -1.62 9.36
C LEU A 66 -8.30 -1.31 10.71
N LEU A 67 -8.66 -2.38 11.41
CA LEU A 67 -9.12 -2.28 12.80
C LEU A 67 -7.95 -2.45 13.78
N ARG A 68 -8.14 -1.93 14.99
CA ARG A 68 -7.28 -2.08 16.15
C ARG A 68 -8.06 -2.74 17.27
N LEU A 69 -7.41 -3.66 17.97
CA LEU A 69 -7.95 -4.20 19.21
C LEU A 69 -7.70 -3.23 20.36
N ASN A 70 -8.75 -2.88 21.07
CA ASN A 70 -8.63 -2.27 22.38
C ASN A 70 -8.30 -3.36 23.41
N ARG A 71 -7.09 -3.36 23.96
CA ARG A 71 -6.64 -4.38 24.92
C ARG A 71 -7.37 -4.32 26.27
N SER A 72 -7.94 -3.17 26.65
CA SER A 72 -8.66 -3.05 27.93
C SER A 72 -10.11 -3.50 27.82
N THR A 73 -10.78 -3.25 26.69
CA THR A 73 -12.19 -3.64 26.48
C THR A 73 -12.33 -4.96 25.71
N GLY A 74 -11.32 -5.36 24.95
CA GLY A 74 -11.37 -6.52 24.04
C GLY A 74 -12.09 -6.23 22.72
N GLU A 75 -12.48 -4.99 22.47
CA GLU A 75 -13.28 -4.61 21.30
C GLU A 75 -12.41 -4.18 20.12
N LEU A 76 -12.88 -4.45 18.90
CA LEU A 76 -12.26 -3.90 17.69
C LEU A 76 -12.83 -2.51 17.40
N GLY A 77 -11.95 -1.56 17.10
CA GLY A 77 -12.31 -0.23 16.66
C GLY A 77 -11.45 0.26 15.50
N PRO A 78 -11.85 1.32 14.79
CA PRO A 78 -11.04 1.88 13.72
C PRO A 78 -9.81 2.61 14.27
N TYR A 79 -8.77 2.71 13.44
CA TYR A 79 -7.71 3.70 13.68
C TYR A 79 -8.23 5.11 13.39
N GLY A 80 -7.80 6.08 14.20
CA GLY A 80 -8.01 7.50 13.88
C GLY A 80 -7.15 7.94 12.70
N GLU A 81 -7.62 8.92 11.93
CA GLU A 81 -6.90 9.44 10.76
C GLU A 81 -5.45 9.83 11.06
N ARG A 82 -5.20 10.44 12.22
CA ARG A 82 -3.85 10.85 12.64
C ARG A 82 -2.87 9.66 12.67
N HIS A 83 -3.32 8.51 13.17
CA HIS A 83 -2.49 7.30 13.24
C HIS A 83 -2.21 6.76 11.84
N LEU A 84 -3.24 6.71 11.00
CA LEU A 84 -3.11 6.24 9.61
C LEU A 84 -2.17 7.14 8.80
N ARG A 85 -2.31 8.46 8.91
CA ARG A 85 -1.40 9.43 8.26
C ARG A 85 0.02 9.30 8.77
N GLY A 86 0.22 9.09 10.07
CA GLY A 86 1.55 8.84 10.65
C GLY A 86 2.18 7.56 10.11
N ALA A 87 1.41 6.48 9.99
CA ALA A 87 1.87 5.22 9.44
C ALA A 87 2.19 5.31 7.94
N ILE A 88 1.36 6.02 7.16
CA ILE A 88 1.66 6.35 5.74
C ILE A 88 2.94 7.17 5.65
N SER A 89 3.10 8.22 6.45
CA SER A 89 4.31 9.04 6.46
C SER A 89 5.56 8.22 6.77
N THR A 90 5.45 7.25 7.67
CA THR A 90 6.54 6.31 7.99
C THR A 90 6.92 5.47 6.76
N LEU A 91 5.94 4.93 6.03
CA LEU A 91 6.18 4.17 4.80
C LEU A 91 6.77 5.04 3.68
N VAL A 92 6.33 6.30 3.56
CA VAL A 92 6.88 7.25 2.60
C VAL A 92 8.35 7.53 2.89
N LYS A 93 8.72 7.74 4.15
CA LYS A 93 10.12 7.94 4.57
C LYS A 93 10.98 6.70 4.36
N ALA A 94 10.37 5.51 4.41
CA ALA A 94 11.03 4.25 4.14
C ALA A 94 11.03 3.86 2.64
N GLU A 95 10.56 4.76 1.76
CA GLU A 95 10.46 4.54 0.30
C GLU A 95 9.58 3.34 -0.09
N LEU A 96 8.71 2.88 0.82
CA LEU A 96 7.75 1.81 0.58
C LEU A 96 6.43 2.32 -0.02
N LEU A 97 6.16 3.62 0.11
CA LEU A 97 5.05 4.32 -0.53
C LEU A 97 5.57 5.62 -1.18
N ALA A 98 4.93 6.05 -2.27
CA ALA A 98 5.25 7.33 -2.89
C ALA A 98 4.78 8.51 -2.02
N PRO A 99 5.44 9.69 -2.08
CA PRO A 99 5.05 10.89 -1.34
C PRO A 99 3.61 11.38 -1.61
N THR A 100 3.04 11.02 -2.76
CA THR A 100 1.65 11.34 -3.13
C THR A 100 0.62 10.42 -2.47
N SER A 101 1.05 9.39 -1.74
CA SER A 101 0.16 8.50 -1.01
C SER A 101 -0.66 9.26 0.05
N SER A 102 -1.93 8.89 0.16
CA SER A 102 -2.89 9.51 1.05
C SER A 102 -3.86 8.47 1.61
N LEU A 103 -4.80 8.90 2.46
CA LEU A 103 -5.87 8.02 2.96
C LEU A 103 -6.80 7.50 1.84
N ARG A 104 -6.80 8.15 0.66
CA ARG A 104 -7.67 7.83 -0.47
C ARG A 104 -6.95 7.07 -1.58
N CYS A 105 -5.62 7.03 -1.59
CA CYS A 105 -4.85 6.23 -2.53
C CYS A 105 -3.48 5.94 -1.94
N LEU A 106 -3.11 4.66 -1.85
CA LEU A 106 -1.76 4.23 -1.49
C LEU A 106 -1.01 3.94 -2.79
N VAL A 107 0.17 4.53 -2.99
CA VAL A 107 0.92 4.41 -4.24
C VAL A 107 2.22 3.67 -3.97
N LEU A 108 2.38 2.49 -4.56
CA LEU A 108 3.62 1.73 -4.51
C LEU A 108 4.59 2.24 -5.57
N PRO A 109 5.83 2.60 -5.19
CA PRO A 109 6.86 2.91 -6.16
C PRO A 109 7.24 1.69 -7.01
N LEU A 110 7.74 1.93 -8.23
CA LEU A 110 8.27 0.90 -9.14
C LEU A 110 9.43 0.12 -8.53
N THR A 111 10.19 0.75 -7.62
CA THR A 111 11.27 0.09 -6.87
C THR A 111 10.76 -1.04 -5.96
N VAL A 112 9.46 -1.04 -5.64
CA VAL A 112 8.83 -1.98 -4.71
C VAL A 112 7.81 -2.88 -5.43
N TRP A 113 7.27 -2.44 -6.56
CA TRP A 113 6.21 -3.12 -7.29
C TRP A 113 6.53 -3.23 -8.78
N ASP A 114 6.87 -4.45 -9.21
CA ASP A 114 7.05 -4.75 -10.63
C ASP A 114 5.68 -4.98 -11.29
N MET A 115 5.46 -4.29 -12.41
CA MET A 115 4.20 -4.35 -13.13
C MET A 115 4.35 -5.20 -14.38
N GLY A 116 3.78 -6.39 -14.33
CA GLY A 116 3.66 -7.24 -15.50
C GLY A 116 2.90 -6.54 -16.64
N THR A 117 3.29 -6.82 -17.88
CA THR A 117 2.84 -6.14 -19.11
C THR A 117 1.39 -6.44 -19.55
N ARG A 118 0.58 -7.13 -18.74
CA ARG A 118 -0.71 -7.72 -19.17
C ARG A 118 -1.97 -7.02 -18.65
N TYR A 119 -1.84 -5.91 -17.93
CA TYR A 119 -3.00 -5.23 -17.35
C TYR A 119 -3.46 -4.05 -18.21
N LYS A 120 -4.78 -3.88 -18.35
CA LYS A 120 -5.35 -2.64 -18.92
C LYS A 120 -5.07 -1.48 -17.98
N ILE A 121 -4.33 -0.50 -18.47
CA ILE A 121 -4.05 0.74 -17.76
C ILE A 121 -5.31 1.60 -17.71
N GLN A 122 -5.65 2.08 -16.52
CA GLN A 122 -6.75 3.03 -16.27
C GLN A 122 -6.25 4.12 -15.33
N ASP A 123 -6.73 5.35 -15.53
CA ASP A 123 -6.36 6.46 -14.67
C ASP A 123 -6.84 6.24 -13.23
N CYS A 124 -5.96 6.56 -12.28
CA CYS A 124 -6.32 6.54 -10.88
C CYS A 124 -7.39 7.62 -10.62
N PRO A 125 -8.55 7.29 -10.04
CA PRO A 125 -9.61 8.27 -9.77
C PRO A 125 -9.22 9.31 -8.72
N GLN A 126 -8.11 9.12 -8.00
CA GLN A 126 -7.61 10.09 -7.01
C GLN A 126 -6.54 11.03 -7.56
N HIS A 127 -5.73 10.58 -8.52
CA HIS A 127 -4.59 11.33 -9.04
C HIS A 127 -4.76 11.76 -10.50
N GLY A 128 -5.74 11.23 -11.22
CA GLY A 128 -6.05 11.61 -12.60
C GLY A 128 -5.03 11.09 -13.63
N HIS A 129 -4.20 10.13 -13.26
CA HIS A 129 -3.25 9.47 -14.16
C HIS A 129 -3.03 8.02 -13.75
N ALA A 130 -2.57 7.21 -14.69
CA ALA A 130 -2.23 5.81 -14.46
C ALA A 130 -0.72 5.54 -14.27
N LEU A 131 0.10 6.59 -14.35
CA LEU A 131 1.57 6.48 -14.25
C LEU A 131 2.00 6.01 -12.86
N ALA A 132 3.08 5.24 -12.82
CA ALA A 132 3.70 4.78 -11.58
C ALA A 132 4.79 5.73 -11.09
N TRP A 133 5.08 5.66 -9.80
CA TRP A 133 6.07 6.50 -9.16
C TRP A 133 7.46 5.84 -9.18
N SER A 134 8.50 6.54 -9.64
CA SER A 134 9.85 5.97 -9.75
C SER A 134 10.64 5.88 -8.42
N GLY A 135 10.13 6.41 -7.31
CA GLY A 135 10.71 6.24 -5.97
C GLY A 135 12.03 6.96 -5.71
N GLY A 136 12.82 7.28 -6.74
CA GLY A 136 14.16 7.84 -6.60
C GLY A 136 14.21 9.34 -6.24
N PRO A 137 15.43 9.89 -6.05
CA PRO A 137 15.64 11.28 -5.61
C PRO A 137 15.07 12.34 -6.56
N ASN A 138 14.80 11.96 -7.83
CA ASN A 138 14.18 12.84 -8.81
C ASN A 138 12.64 12.70 -8.86
N GLY A 139 12.04 11.74 -8.13
CA GLY A 139 10.61 11.63 -7.87
C GLY A 139 9.71 11.80 -9.10
N GLN A 140 9.93 11.02 -10.16
CA GLN A 140 9.21 11.22 -11.43
C GLN A 140 8.15 10.15 -11.65
N TRP A 141 7.04 10.55 -12.26
CA TRP A 141 6.04 9.63 -12.79
C TRP A 141 6.55 8.97 -14.07
N PHE A 142 6.29 7.68 -14.23
CA PHE A 142 6.81 6.90 -15.33
C PHE A 142 5.79 5.91 -15.88
N ASP A 143 5.83 5.69 -17.19
CA ASP A 143 5.04 4.66 -17.84
C ASP A 143 5.79 3.31 -17.78
N PRO A 144 5.31 2.33 -17.01
CA PRO A 144 5.96 1.02 -16.91
C PRO A 144 5.90 0.18 -18.20
N HIS A 145 5.16 0.58 -19.24
CA HIS A 145 5.12 -0.21 -20.47
C HIS A 145 6.46 -0.23 -21.23
N PRO A 146 6.78 -1.34 -21.91
CA PRO A 146 8.13 -1.67 -22.40
C PRO A 146 8.69 -0.74 -23.51
N HIS A 147 7.96 0.27 -23.96
CA HIS A 147 8.51 1.31 -24.84
C HIS A 147 9.17 2.46 -24.08
N ALA A 148 8.85 2.66 -22.79
CA ALA A 148 9.43 3.74 -21.99
C ALA A 148 10.61 3.26 -21.13
N VAL A 149 10.54 2.09 -20.49
CA VAL A 149 11.62 1.58 -19.59
C VAL A 149 12.96 1.45 -20.34
N ALA A 150 12.92 1.03 -21.61
CA ALA A 150 14.11 0.95 -22.45
C ALA A 150 14.72 2.32 -22.82
N ALA A 151 13.94 3.41 -22.78
CA ALA A 151 14.42 4.76 -23.02
C ALA A 151 15.01 5.38 -21.74
N ALA A 152 14.32 5.23 -20.60
CA ALA A 152 14.82 5.75 -19.31
C ALA A 152 16.13 5.10 -18.84
N LEU A 153 16.32 3.80 -19.11
CA LEU A 153 17.57 3.11 -18.81
C LEU A 153 18.71 3.47 -19.79
N ARG A 154 18.40 3.86 -21.04
CA ARG A 154 19.40 4.33 -22.02
C ARG A 154 19.91 5.74 -21.72
N ASP A 155 19.05 6.61 -21.20
CA ASP A 155 19.42 7.99 -20.85
C ASP A 155 20.21 8.06 -19.53
N ALA A 156 19.90 7.18 -18.58
CA ALA A 156 20.71 7.01 -17.36
C ALA A 156 22.13 6.50 -17.64
N GLY A 157 22.32 5.68 -18.69
CA GLY A 157 23.63 5.21 -19.14
C GLY A 157 24.44 6.24 -19.94
N SER A 158 23.78 7.21 -20.60
CA SER A 158 24.46 8.19 -21.46
C SER A 158 25.04 9.38 -20.71
N ASN A 159 24.56 9.68 -19.49
CA ASN A 159 25.10 10.76 -18.66
C ASN A 159 26.31 10.36 -17.79
N ALA A 160 26.64 9.06 -17.69
CA ALA A 160 27.83 8.60 -16.98
C ALA A 160 29.13 8.74 -17.82
N SER A 161 29.03 8.79 -19.16
CA SER A 161 30.19 8.88 -20.07
C SER A 161 30.68 10.30 -20.39
N LYS A 162 30.06 11.37 -19.88
CA LYS A 162 30.43 12.76 -20.21
C LYS A 162 31.14 13.54 -19.09
N LYS A 163 31.55 12.89 -18.00
CA LYS A 163 32.30 13.52 -16.89
C LYS A 163 33.75 13.02 -16.74
N GLY A 164 34.37 12.60 -17.83
CA GLY A 164 35.77 12.16 -17.84
C GLY A 164 36.40 12.32 -19.22
N SER A 165 36.67 13.56 -19.62
CA SER A 165 37.65 13.91 -20.65
C SER A 165 38.18 15.30 -20.34
#